data_AF-A0A9P5Z8M3-F1
#
_entry.id   AF-A0A9P5Z8M3-F1
#
_cell.length_a   1.000
_cell.length_b   1.000
_cell.length_c   1.000
_cell.angle_alpha   90.00
_cell.angle_beta   90.00
_cell.angle_gamma   90.00
#
_symmetry.space_group_name_H-M   'P 1'
#
loop_
_entity.id
_entity.type
_entity.pdbx_description
1 polymer ?
#
loop_
_entity_poly.entity_id
_entity_poly.type
_entity_poly.pdbx_seq_one_letter_code
_entity_poly.pdbx_strand_id
1 'polypeptide(L)'
;MDSYIVKSFIIPMQATKYATVASITLMLWDIGLTLDEEIYKIWRAKKCFGNFLFLVNRYMPLGVLLFDLYAQFVVSPSIMVSFCRNYQLSTTIVGIASLTVVECILLLRTHALYQRTSLFMFLSILCLVTMGAMLSCFMILFEKETFRSAKKVGLPGCLSFCHDKKFCRPAVIASFWVPFFLFETVIFAFTLAKSCKAYKALNLSKRATLPKYLLQILVRDGVLYYFVIMSVSLCNLLMWALYPGGSYIAVDLLRSLQSVICSRILLNLRRSADDAWIQTEMTAGVEFISVSISYDIPLSTTAPDYTIHPGQ
;
A
#
# COMPACT_ATOMS: atom_id res chain seq x y z
N MET A 1 -22.89 15.37 -35.20
CA MET A 1 -22.23 15.38 -33.89
C MET A 1 -20.83 15.91 -34.16
N ASP A 2 -20.49 17.11 -33.67
CA ASP A 2 -19.25 17.78 -34.06
C ASP A 2 -18.02 16.91 -33.77
N SER A 3 -17.12 16.80 -34.76
CA SER A 3 -15.90 15.99 -34.68
C SER A 3 -15.04 16.36 -33.46
N TYR A 4 -15.13 17.60 -33.00
CA TYR A 4 -14.46 18.11 -31.80
C TYR A 4 -15.04 17.51 -30.51
N ILE A 5 -16.37 17.42 -30.40
CA ILE A 5 -17.05 16.84 -29.22
C ILE A 5 -16.70 15.35 -29.12
N VAL A 6 -16.69 14.64 -30.25
CA VAL A 6 -16.35 13.22 -30.29
C VAL A 6 -14.89 12.98 -29.86
N LYS A 7 -13.93 13.77 -30.36
CA LYS A 7 -12.51 13.68 -29.95
C LYS A 7 -12.29 13.94 -28.45
N SER A 8 -13.05 14.87 -27.87
CA SER A 8 -12.98 15.22 -26.45
C SER A 8 -13.31 14.04 -25.52
N PHE A 9 -14.15 13.09 -25.96
CA PHE A 9 -14.50 11.89 -25.18
C PHE A 9 -13.66 10.66 -25.53
N ILE A 10 -13.24 10.49 -26.79
CA ILE A 10 -12.49 9.31 -27.22
C ILE A 10 -11.11 9.25 -26.57
N ILE A 11 -10.37 10.37 -26.55
CA ILE A 11 -8.99 10.39 -26.07
C ILE A 11 -8.90 9.98 -24.58
N PRO A 12 -9.69 10.57 -23.66
CA PRO A 12 -9.63 10.16 -22.26
C PRO A 12 -10.08 8.72 -22.04
N MET A 13 -11.12 8.25 -22.76
CA MET A 13 -11.55 6.86 -22.67
C MET A 13 -10.47 5.86 -23.09
N GLN A 14 -9.77 6.14 -24.20
CA GLN A 14 -8.67 5.28 -24.66
C GLN A 14 -7.51 5.32 -23.67
N ALA A 15 -7.17 6.51 -23.15
CA ALA A 15 -6.13 6.64 -22.15
C ALA A 15 -6.47 5.87 -20.86
N THR A 16 -7.72 5.89 -20.39
CA THR A 16 -8.18 5.05 -19.27
C THR A 16 -7.99 3.57 -19.59
N LYS A 17 -8.41 3.10 -20.76
CA LYS A 17 -8.23 1.70 -21.19
C LYS A 17 -6.77 1.25 -21.14
N TYR A 18 -5.85 2.07 -21.66
CA TYR A 18 -4.42 1.77 -21.61
C TYR A 18 -3.87 1.81 -20.18
N ALA A 19 -4.34 2.75 -19.36
CA ALA A 19 -3.95 2.84 -17.95
C ALA A 19 -4.44 1.63 -17.13
N THR A 20 -5.64 1.13 -17.39
CA THR A 20 -6.16 -0.11 -16.77
C THR A 20 -5.26 -1.29 -17.12
N VAL A 21 -4.91 -1.47 -18.40
CA VAL A 21 -4.00 -2.55 -18.85
C VAL A 21 -2.62 -2.41 -18.21
N ALA A 22 -2.06 -1.20 -18.17
CA ALA A 22 -0.76 -0.95 -17.53
C ALA A 22 -0.80 -1.26 -16.03
N SER A 23 -1.87 -0.87 -15.34
CA SER A 23 -2.08 -1.13 -13.90
C SER A 23 -2.20 -2.63 -13.60
N ILE A 24 -2.94 -3.38 -14.43
CA ILE A 24 -3.04 -4.85 -14.33
C ILE A 24 -1.66 -5.49 -14.54
N THR A 25 -0.95 -5.06 -15.58
CA THR A 25 0.38 -5.58 -15.91
C THR A 25 1.34 -5.36 -14.76
N LEU A 26 1.34 -4.15 -14.16
CA LEU A 26 2.15 -3.83 -13.00
C LEU A 26 1.84 -4.76 -11.81
N MET A 27 0.56 -4.98 -11.50
CA MET A 27 0.16 -5.84 -10.40
C MET A 27 0.52 -7.31 -10.63
N LEU A 28 0.27 -7.84 -11.83
CA LEU A 28 0.62 -9.23 -12.17
C LEU A 28 2.14 -9.44 -12.17
N TRP A 29 2.89 -8.47 -12.68
CA TRP A 29 4.35 -8.48 -12.64
C TRP A 29 4.87 -8.50 -11.19
N ASP A 30 4.32 -7.63 -10.34
CA ASP A 30 4.67 -7.57 -8.93
C ASP A 30 4.35 -8.87 -8.17
N ILE A 31 3.18 -9.46 -8.44
CA ILE A 31 2.79 -10.77 -7.91
C ILE A 31 3.80 -11.84 -8.35
N GLY A 32 4.12 -11.91 -9.64
CA GLY A 32 5.09 -12.87 -10.18
C GLY A 32 6.46 -12.77 -9.51
N LEU A 33 6.95 -11.55 -9.29
CA LEU A 33 8.25 -11.30 -8.65
C LEU A 33 8.32 -11.62 -7.15
N THR A 34 7.19 -11.83 -6.49
CA THR A 34 7.15 -12.03 -5.01
C THR A 34 6.35 -13.26 -4.61
N LEU A 35 5.96 -14.10 -5.57
CA LEU A 35 5.09 -15.23 -5.35
C LEU A 35 5.76 -16.28 -4.44
N ASP A 36 7.06 -16.51 -4.62
CA ASP A 36 7.88 -17.39 -3.79
C ASP A 36 7.86 -16.97 -2.32
N GLU A 37 8.10 -15.68 -2.06
CA GLU A 37 8.07 -15.12 -0.71
C GLU A 37 6.67 -15.11 -0.14
N GLU A 38 5.66 -14.82 -0.97
CA GLU A 38 4.28 -14.82 -0.57
C GLU A 38 3.85 -16.21 -0.09
N ILE A 39 4.17 -17.26 -0.87
CA ILE A 39 3.87 -18.65 -0.52
C ILE A 39 4.51 -19.01 0.82
N TYR A 40 5.78 -18.68 1.01
CA TYR A 40 6.50 -18.99 2.23
C TYR A 40 5.97 -18.20 3.44
N LYS A 41 5.81 -16.88 3.32
CA LYS A 41 5.55 -15.97 4.44
C LYS A 41 4.08 -15.74 4.75
N ILE A 42 3.18 -15.95 3.79
CA ILE A 42 1.75 -15.67 3.94
C ILE A 42 0.94 -16.96 3.91
N TRP A 43 1.11 -17.79 2.86
CA TRP A 43 0.27 -18.97 2.65
C TRP A 43 0.60 -20.12 3.60
N ARG A 44 1.89 -20.38 3.84
CA ARG A 44 2.36 -21.41 4.78
C ARG A 44 2.39 -20.96 6.24
N ALA A 45 2.33 -19.65 6.48
CA ALA A 45 2.33 -19.09 7.82
C ALA A 45 1.00 -19.35 8.56
N LYS A 46 1.02 -19.30 9.90
CA LYS A 46 -0.19 -19.36 10.71
C LYS A 46 -1.15 -18.24 10.29
N LYS A 47 -2.41 -18.58 10.08
CA LYS A 47 -3.45 -17.62 9.68
C LYS A 47 -3.61 -16.57 10.79
N CYS A 48 -3.40 -15.31 10.45
CA CYS A 48 -3.63 -14.17 11.33
C CYS A 48 -4.31 -13.03 10.56
N PHE A 49 -4.82 -12.04 11.29
CA PHE A 49 -5.49 -10.88 10.68
C PHE A 49 -4.60 -10.14 9.67
N GLY A 50 -3.29 -10.05 9.92
CA GLY A 50 -2.34 -9.45 8.98
C GLY A 50 -2.20 -10.23 7.66
N ASN A 51 -2.28 -11.57 7.68
CA ASN A 51 -2.28 -12.37 6.44
C ASN A 51 -3.55 -12.12 5.63
N PHE A 52 -4.70 -12.04 6.32
CA PHE A 52 -5.98 -11.73 5.67
C PHE A 52 -5.93 -10.37 4.98
N LEU A 53 -5.52 -9.31 5.69
CA LEU A 53 -5.40 -7.97 5.10
C LEU A 53 -4.42 -7.94 3.92
N PHE A 54 -3.30 -8.66 4.00
CA PHE A 54 -2.36 -8.78 2.89
C PHE A 54 -3.01 -9.38 1.64
N LEU A 55 -3.72 -10.50 1.79
CA LEU A 55 -4.38 -11.18 0.66
C LEU A 55 -5.48 -10.31 0.06
N VAL A 56 -6.30 -9.66 0.89
CA VAL A 56 -7.35 -8.76 0.40
C VAL A 56 -6.74 -7.56 -0.31
N ASN A 57 -5.72 -6.91 0.25
CA ASN A 57 -5.00 -5.81 -0.39
C ASN A 57 -4.46 -6.21 -1.77
N ARG A 58 -4.02 -7.46 -1.92
CA ARG A 58 -3.35 -7.92 -3.13
C ARG A 58 -4.30 -8.35 -4.23
N TYR A 59 -5.31 -9.14 -3.90
CA TYR A 59 -6.17 -9.78 -4.90
C TYR A 59 -7.47 -9.01 -5.16
N MET A 60 -7.99 -8.25 -4.18
CA MET A 60 -9.22 -7.48 -4.36
C MET A 60 -9.06 -6.37 -5.42
N PRO A 61 -8.01 -5.54 -5.41
CA PRO A 61 -7.84 -4.49 -6.42
C PRO A 61 -7.58 -5.08 -7.81
N LEU A 62 -6.85 -6.21 -7.90
CA LEU A 62 -6.64 -6.93 -9.15
C LEU A 62 -7.97 -7.40 -9.73
N GLY A 63 -8.85 -7.98 -8.90
CA GLY A 63 -10.19 -8.39 -9.32
C GLY A 63 -11.02 -7.24 -9.86
N VAL A 64 -10.95 -6.06 -9.22
CA VAL A 64 -11.62 -4.85 -9.72
C VAL A 64 -11.06 -4.42 -11.07
N LEU A 65 -9.74 -4.36 -11.24
CA LEU A 65 -9.13 -3.96 -12.50
C LEU A 65 -9.45 -4.95 -13.64
N LEU A 66 -9.48 -6.26 -13.35
CA LEU A 66 -9.90 -7.28 -14.33
C LEU A 66 -11.38 -7.11 -14.73
N PHE A 67 -12.24 -6.79 -13.77
CA PHE A 67 -13.64 -6.48 -14.04
C PHE A 67 -13.80 -5.20 -14.87
N ASP A 68 -13.00 -4.17 -14.59
CA ASP A 68 -12.96 -2.93 -15.36
C ASP A 68 -12.46 -3.20 -16.79
N LEU A 69 -11.43 -4.02 -16.97
CA LEU A 69 -10.95 -4.45 -18.28
C LEU A 69 -12.06 -5.16 -19.08
N TYR A 70 -12.76 -6.11 -18.47
CA TYR A 70 -13.90 -6.78 -19.09
C TYR A 70 -15.00 -5.78 -19.50
N ALA A 71 -15.36 -4.88 -18.59
CA ALA A 71 -16.39 -3.88 -18.83
C ALA A 71 -16.01 -2.85 -19.91
N GLN A 72 -14.73 -2.54 -20.07
CA GLN A 72 -14.25 -1.55 -21.04
C GLN A 72 -13.98 -2.14 -22.44
N PHE A 73 -13.62 -3.43 -22.54
CA PHE A 73 -13.20 -4.05 -23.80
C PHE A 73 -14.18 -5.07 -24.38
N VAL A 74 -14.91 -5.81 -23.54
CA VAL A 74 -15.74 -6.95 -23.98
C VAL A 74 -17.22 -6.60 -24.03
N VAL A 75 -17.68 -5.76 -23.10
CA VAL A 75 -19.07 -5.33 -22.98
C VAL A 75 -19.52 -4.58 -24.23
N SER A 76 -20.36 -5.26 -25.03
CA SER A 76 -20.88 -4.82 -26.32
C SER A 76 -21.75 -3.55 -26.23
N PRO A 77 -21.79 -2.74 -27.29
CA PRO A 77 -22.63 -1.54 -27.39
C PRO A 77 -24.15 -1.76 -27.21
N SER A 78 -24.65 -3.00 -27.29
CA SER A 78 -26.08 -3.34 -27.14
C SER A 78 -26.57 -3.43 -25.70
N ILE A 79 -25.70 -3.16 -24.72
CA ILE A 79 -25.98 -3.43 -23.31
C ILE A 79 -26.88 -2.36 -22.66
N MET A 80 -27.80 -2.85 -21.82
CA MET A 80 -28.81 -2.08 -21.11
C MET A 80 -28.17 -1.07 -20.14
N VAL A 81 -28.74 0.14 -20.04
CA VAL A 81 -28.29 1.22 -19.13
C VAL A 81 -28.08 0.74 -17.68
N SER A 82 -28.85 -0.24 -17.24
CA SER A 82 -28.75 -0.87 -15.93
C SER A 82 -27.38 -1.52 -15.67
N PHE A 83 -26.74 -2.12 -16.69
CA PHE A 83 -25.42 -2.71 -16.54
C PHE A 83 -24.38 -1.65 -16.22
N CYS A 84 -24.35 -0.53 -16.97
CA CYS A 84 -23.38 0.54 -16.72
C CYS A 84 -23.55 1.18 -15.34
N ARG A 85 -24.79 1.36 -14.90
CA ARG A 85 -25.11 1.85 -13.55
C ARG A 85 -24.62 0.89 -12.47
N ASN A 86 -24.91 -0.40 -12.61
CA ASN A 86 -24.50 -1.42 -11.63
C ASN A 86 -22.98 -1.63 -11.65
N TYR A 87 -22.36 -1.62 -12.82
CA TYR A 87 -20.91 -1.66 -13.01
C TYR A 87 -20.23 -0.53 -12.24
N GLN A 88 -20.65 0.73 -12.46
CA GLN A 88 -20.08 1.88 -11.77
C GLN A 88 -20.26 1.78 -10.24
N LEU A 89 -21.45 1.37 -9.80
CA LEU A 89 -21.75 1.18 -8.38
C LEU A 89 -20.82 0.13 -7.76
N SER A 90 -20.74 -1.05 -8.37
CA SER A 90 -19.95 -2.17 -7.87
C SER A 90 -18.45 -1.87 -7.88
N THR A 91 -17.88 -1.36 -8.98
CA THR A 91 -16.44 -1.05 -9.06
C THR A 91 -16.04 0.02 -8.04
N THR A 92 -16.90 1.02 -7.82
CA THR A 92 -16.61 2.09 -6.85
C THR A 92 -16.72 1.61 -5.41
N ILE A 93 -17.75 0.84 -5.05
CA ILE A 93 -17.90 0.28 -3.69
C ILE A 93 -16.74 -0.66 -3.35
N VAL A 94 -16.43 -1.60 -4.23
CA VAL A 94 -15.30 -2.54 -4.03
C VAL A 94 -13.97 -1.78 -4.04
N GLY A 95 -13.89 -0.70 -4.82
CA GLY A 95 -12.80 0.25 -4.82
C GLY A 95 -12.56 0.96 -3.50
N ILE A 96 -13.62 1.53 -2.90
CA ILE A 96 -13.57 2.16 -1.57
C ILE A 96 -13.15 1.13 -0.53
N ALA A 97 -13.71 -0.08 -0.57
CA ALA A 97 -13.33 -1.16 0.33
C ALA A 97 -11.85 -1.55 0.19
N SER A 98 -11.32 -1.57 -1.05
CA SER A 98 -9.89 -1.81 -1.31
C SER A 98 -9.00 -0.73 -0.69
N LEU A 99 -9.38 0.55 -0.80
CA LEU A 99 -8.67 1.66 -0.16
C LEU A 99 -8.75 1.54 1.38
N THR A 100 -9.90 1.17 1.94
CA THR A 100 -10.05 0.95 3.39
C THR A 100 -9.09 -0.12 3.89
N VAL A 101 -8.84 -1.17 3.11
CA VAL A 101 -7.90 -2.25 3.47
C VAL A 101 -6.47 -1.71 3.51
N VAL A 102 -6.06 -0.90 2.52
CA VAL A 102 -4.78 -0.19 2.54
C VAL A 102 -4.66 0.67 3.79
N GLU A 103 -5.66 1.49 4.08
CA GLU A 103 -5.67 2.37 5.26
C GLU A 103 -5.58 1.59 6.58
N CYS A 104 -6.28 0.46 6.70
CA CYS A 104 -6.15 -0.42 7.85
C CYS A 104 -4.70 -0.91 8.03
N ILE A 105 -4.02 -1.28 6.94
CA ILE A 105 -2.62 -1.74 7.00
C ILE A 105 -1.70 -0.60 7.45
N LEU A 106 -1.86 0.61 6.90
CA LEU A 106 -1.04 1.76 7.27
C LEU A 106 -1.29 2.20 8.72
N LEU A 107 -2.53 2.11 9.18
CA LEU A 107 -2.93 2.38 10.56
C LEU A 107 -2.29 1.37 11.52
N LEU A 108 -2.39 0.06 11.24
CA LEU A 108 -1.76 -0.98 12.06
C LEU A 108 -0.24 -0.81 12.13
N ARG A 109 0.40 -0.43 11.02
CA ARG A 109 1.83 -0.12 11.00
C ARG A 109 2.15 1.08 11.89
N THR A 110 1.38 2.15 11.79
CA THR A 110 1.54 3.35 12.64
C THR A 110 1.37 3.00 14.11
N HIS A 111 0.40 2.14 14.43
CA HIS A 111 0.22 1.64 15.79
C HIS A 111 1.42 0.84 16.27
N ALA A 112 2.00 -0.05 15.45
CA ALA A 112 3.20 -0.79 15.82
C ALA A 112 4.40 0.13 16.10
N LEU A 113 4.49 1.28 15.42
CA LEU A 113 5.54 2.30 15.64
C LEU A 113 5.36 3.08 16.95
N TYR A 114 4.12 3.40 17.33
CA TYR A 114 3.83 4.23 18.49
C TYR A 114 3.49 3.44 19.76
N GLN A 115 3.00 2.20 19.62
CA GLN A 115 2.52 1.32 20.69
C GLN A 115 1.58 2.03 21.67
N ARG A 116 0.78 2.99 21.17
CA ARG A 116 -0.09 3.85 21.96
C ARG A 116 -1.54 3.63 21.56
N THR A 117 -2.30 3.01 22.45
CA THR A 117 -3.72 2.65 22.25
C THR A 117 -4.61 3.87 22.02
N SER A 118 -4.36 4.99 22.72
CA SER A 118 -5.14 6.22 22.54
C SER A 118 -5.00 6.81 21.13
N LEU A 119 -3.79 6.74 20.56
CA LEU A 119 -3.53 7.21 19.19
C LEU A 119 -4.18 6.26 18.17
N PHE A 120 -4.11 4.96 18.40
CA PHE A 120 -4.79 3.96 17.58
C PHE A 120 -6.29 4.16 17.53
N MET A 121 -6.93 4.41 18.68
CA MET A 121 -8.37 4.69 18.73
C MET A 121 -8.72 5.97 17.97
N PHE A 122 -7.95 7.05 18.17
CA PHE A 122 -8.13 8.31 17.43
C PHE A 122 -8.02 8.11 15.92
N LEU A 123 -6.96 7.44 15.44
CA LEU A 123 -6.75 7.19 14.01
C LEU A 123 -7.81 6.24 13.44
N SER A 124 -8.30 5.28 14.22
CA SER A 124 -9.36 4.36 13.79
C SER A 124 -10.69 5.09 13.61
N ILE A 125 -11.06 5.97 14.55
CA ILE A 125 -12.25 6.81 14.42
C ILE A 125 -12.10 7.74 13.22
N LEU A 126 -10.94 8.36 13.04
CA LEU A 126 -10.67 9.24 11.90
C LEU A 126 -10.77 8.49 10.56
N CYS A 127 -10.27 7.25 10.48
CA CYS A 127 -10.41 6.38 9.32
C CYS A 127 -11.89 6.10 9.01
N LEU A 128 -12.66 5.71 10.03
CA LEU A 128 -14.11 5.45 9.86
C LEU A 128 -14.86 6.69 9.39
N VAL A 129 -14.58 7.87 9.96
CA VAL A 129 -15.21 9.13 9.56
C VAL A 129 -14.85 9.51 8.12
N THR A 130 -13.57 9.38 7.73
CA THR A 130 -13.11 9.76 6.39
C THR A 130 -13.62 8.81 5.31
N MET A 131 -13.60 7.49 5.56
CA MET A 131 -14.17 6.51 4.62
C MET A 131 -15.70 6.60 4.55
N GLY A 132 -16.37 6.90 5.66
CA GLY A 132 -17.80 7.17 5.70
C GLY A 132 -18.18 8.43 4.92
N ALA A 133 -17.38 9.50 5.03
CA ALA A 133 -17.56 10.72 4.25
C ALA A 133 -17.35 10.46 2.75
N MET A 134 -16.30 9.73 2.37
CA MET A 134 -16.03 9.34 0.99
C MET A 134 -17.20 8.54 0.39
N LEU A 135 -17.72 7.54 1.11
CA LEU A 135 -18.88 6.76 0.68
C LEU A 135 -20.14 7.64 0.54
N SER A 136 -20.38 8.54 1.49
CA SER A 136 -21.53 9.45 1.45
C SER A 136 -21.46 10.40 0.26
N CYS A 137 -20.30 11.00 0.00
CA CYS A 137 -20.05 11.84 -1.17
C CYS A 137 -20.32 11.06 -2.47
N PHE A 138 -19.84 9.83 -2.56
CA PHE A 138 -20.11 8.98 -3.72
C PHE A 138 -21.59 8.71 -3.93
N MET A 139 -22.34 8.32 -2.89
CA MET A 139 -23.77 8.01 -3.02
C MET A 139 -24.58 9.24 -3.47
N ILE A 140 -24.24 10.43 -2.97
CA ILE A 140 -24.88 11.69 -3.39
C ILE A 140 -24.58 11.97 -4.87
N LEU A 141 -23.33 11.85 -5.29
CA LEU A 141 -22.93 12.08 -6.69
C LEU A 141 -23.56 11.05 -7.63
N PHE A 142 -23.55 9.78 -7.25
CA PHE A 142 -24.08 8.66 -8.03
C PHE A 142 -25.58 8.82 -8.35
N GLU A 143 -26.37 9.39 -7.44
CA GLU A 143 -27.79 9.69 -7.68
C GLU A 143 -27.99 10.77 -8.76
N LYS A 144 -27.00 11.66 -8.94
CA LYS A 144 -27.04 12.75 -9.93
C LYS A 144 -26.36 12.37 -11.25
N GLU A 145 -25.75 11.20 -11.33
CA GLU A 145 -25.15 10.66 -12.55
C GLU A 145 -26.16 9.94 -13.43
N THR A 146 -25.98 10.08 -14.74
CA THR A 146 -26.69 9.34 -15.76
C THR A 146 -25.71 8.44 -16.51
N PHE A 147 -26.13 7.20 -16.74
CA PHE A 147 -25.29 6.17 -17.35
C PHE A 147 -25.76 5.85 -18.75
N ARG A 148 -24.82 5.72 -19.70
CA ARG A 148 -25.11 5.33 -21.08
C ARG A 148 -24.02 4.42 -21.62
N SER A 149 -24.38 3.59 -22.59
CA SER A 149 -23.40 2.84 -23.38
C SER A 149 -22.60 3.79 -24.28
N ALA A 150 -21.30 3.52 -24.44
CA ALA A 150 -20.41 4.21 -25.37
C ALA A 150 -20.69 3.91 -26.86
N LYS A 151 -21.76 3.15 -27.18
CA LYS A 151 -22.22 2.84 -28.54
C LYS A 151 -22.25 4.04 -29.48
N LYS A 152 -22.80 5.16 -28.99
CA LYS A 152 -22.98 6.37 -29.82
C LYS A 152 -21.66 6.97 -30.30
N VAL A 153 -20.55 6.60 -29.67
CA VAL A 153 -19.19 7.05 -29.97
C VAL A 153 -18.38 5.95 -30.67
N GLY A 154 -18.98 4.81 -31.00
CA GLY A 154 -18.33 3.70 -31.71
C GLY A 154 -17.33 2.89 -30.86
N LEU A 155 -17.36 3.03 -29.54
CA LEU A 155 -16.45 2.32 -28.62
C LEU A 155 -17.22 1.40 -27.67
N PRO A 156 -16.66 0.24 -27.27
CA PRO A 156 -17.18 -0.55 -26.18
C PRO A 156 -16.93 0.16 -24.83
N GLY A 157 -17.82 -0.08 -23.87
CA GLY A 157 -17.75 0.48 -22.52
C GLY A 157 -18.94 1.33 -22.10
N CYS A 158 -18.80 1.90 -20.90
CA CYS A 158 -19.82 2.70 -20.22
C CYS A 158 -19.36 4.15 -20.04
N LEU A 159 -20.31 5.08 -20.18
CA LEU A 159 -20.11 6.51 -19.96
C LEU A 159 -21.02 6.96 -18.82
N SER A 160 -20.46 7.71 -17.87
CA SER A 160 -21.22 8.44 -16.86
C SER A 160 -21.22 9.93 -17.19
N PHE A 161 -22.37 10.57 -17.01
CA PHE A 161 -22.54 12.01 -17.20
C PHE A 161 -23.28 12.58 -15.99
N CYS A 162 -22.71 13.63 -15.42
CA CYS A 162 -23.35 14.40 -14.39
C CYS A 162 -24.01 15.63 -15.06
N HIS A 163 -25.33 15.78 -14.94
CA HIS A 163 -26.09 16.88 -15.58
C HIS A 163 -26.44 18.05 -14.64
N ASP A 164 -26.33 17.87 -13.34
CA ASP A 164 -26.64 18.90 -12.34
C ASP A 164 -25.53 19.98 -12.25
N LYS A 165 -25.81 21.20 -12.72
CA LYS A 165 -24.85 22.32 -12.72
C LYS A 165 -24.28 22.67 -11.33
N LYS A 166 -24.94 22.28 -10.23
CA LYS A 166 -24.44 22.48 -8.86
C LYS A 166 -23.46 21.38 -8.47
N PHE A 167 -23.80 20.12 -8.72
CA PHE A 167 -23.02 18.95 -8.28
C PHE A 167 -21.93 18.50 -9.25
N CYS A 168 -22.03 18.84 -10.52
CA CYS A 168 -21.10 18.41 -11.57
C CYS A 168 -19.92 19.37 -11.78
N ARG A 169 -19.68 20.25 -10.81
CA ARG A 169 -18.50 21.13 -10.81
C ARG A 169 -17.27 20.27 -10.47
N PRO A 170 -16.14 20.43 -11.18
CA PRO A 170 -14.93 19.65 -10.92
C PRO A 170 -14.52 19.63 -9.44
N ALA A 171 -14.64 20.76 -8.74
CA ALA A 171 -14.37 20.85 -7.31
C ALA A 171 -15.29 19.97 -6.44
N VAL A 172 -16.57 19.84 -6.80
CA VAL A 172 -17.53 19.01 -6.05
C VAL A 172 -17.28 17.53 -6.34
N ILE A 173 -16.96 17.17 -7.57
CA ILE A 173 -16.60 15.78 -7.92
C ILE A 173 -15.28 15.40 -7.22
N ALA A 174 -14.28 16.30 -7.20
CA ALA A 174 -13.03 16.10 -6.50
C ALA A 174 -13.19 15.97 -4.97
N SER A 175 -14.26 16.50 -4.39
CA SER A 175 -14.53 16.39 -2.95
C SER A 175 -14.64 14.94 -2.46
N PHE A 176 -14.98 14.00 -3.35
CA PHE A 176 -14.96 12.56 -3.06
C PHE A 176 -13.58 12.07 -2.58
N TRP A 177 -12.49 12.62 -3.13
CA TRP A 177 -11.12 12.20 -2.80
C TRP A 177 -10.49 12.93 -1.63
N VAL A 178 -11.10 14.04 -1.20
CA VAL A 178 -10.55 14.89 -0.13
C VAL A 178 -10.47 14.13 1.21
N PRO A 179 -11.52 13.43 1.70
CA PRO A 179 -11.43 12.69 2.95
C PRO A 179 -10.32 11.65 2.97
N PHE A 180 -10.16 10.92 1.86
CA PHE A 180 -9.12 9.91 1.67
C PHE A 180 -7.72 10.54 1.76
N PHE A 181 -7.46 11.57 0.95
CA PHE A 181 -6.17 12.25 0.94
C PHE A 181 -5.81 12.90 2.29
N LEU A 182 -6.81 13.45 2.99
CA LEU A 182 -6.61 14.01 4.33
C LEU A 182 -6.15 12.93 5.31
N PHE A 183 -6.78 11.75 5.29
CA PHE A 183 -6.40 10.66 6.18
C PHE A 183 -4.98 10.15 5.91
N GLU A 184 -4.63 9.95 4.63
CA GLU A 184 -3.28 9.56 4.23
C GLU A 184 -2.22 10.57 4.69
N THR A 185 -2.52 11.86 4.54
CA THR A 185 -1.63 12.94 4.97
C THR A 185 -1.38 12.90 6.49
N VAL A 186 -2.44 12.64 7.27
CA VAL A 186 -2.33 12.51 8.74
C VAL A 186 -1.48 11.30 9.11
N ILE A 187 -1.75 10.12 8.55
CA ILE A 187 -0.96 8.91 8.82
C ILE A 187 0.50 9.10 8.41
N PHE A 188 0.74 9.70 7.25
CA PHE A 188 2.09 9.99 6.78
C PHE A 188 2.82 10.93 7.75
N ALA A 189 2.17 11.99 8.20
CA ALA A 189 2.77 12.94 9.15
C ALA A 189 3.17 12.27 10.47
N PHE A 190 2.31 11.42 11.04
CA PHE A 190 2.66 10.64 12.23
C PHE A 190 3.82 9.67 11.97
N THR A 191 3.76 8.93 10.86
CA THR A 191 4.80 7.97 10.51
C THR A 191 6.15 8.67 10.30
N LEU A 192 6.17 9.80 9.60
CA LEU A 192 7.35 10.62 9.35
C LEU A 192 7.89 11.21 10.66
N ALA A 193 7.03 11.76 11.52
CA ALA A 193 7.44 12.33 12.79
C ALA A 193 8.13 11.29 13.69
N LYS A 194 7.59 10.07 13.76
CA LYS A 194 8.22 8.98 14.52
C LYS A 194 9.52 8.51 13.88
N SER A 195 9.53 8.36 12.56
CA SER A 195 10.69 7.98 11.77
C SER A 195 11.86 8.94 11.98
N CYS A 196 11.61 10.25 11.91
CA CYS A 196 12.60 11.28 12.17
C CYS A 196 13.12 11.26 13.61
N LYS A 197 12.25 11.03 14.60
CA LYS A 197 12.67 10.88 16.02
C LYS A 197 13.56 9.66 16.22
N ALA A 198 13.20 8.52 15.63
CA ALA A 198 14.00 7.30 15.69
C ALA A 198 15.37 7.52 15.03
N TYR A 199 15.40 8.13 13.84
CA TYR A 199 16.64 8.45 13.14
C TYR A 199 17.59 9.35 13.95
N LYS A 200 17.05 10.42 14.57
CA LYS A 200 17.84 11.31 15.44
C LYS A 200 18.41 10.57 16.65
N ALA A 201 17.62 9.72 17.31
CA ALA A 201 18.07 8.95 18.46
C ALA A 201 19.21 7.97 18.11
N LEU A 202 19.16 7.36 16.92
CA LEU A 202 20.21 6.44 16.45
C LEU A 202 21.52 7.16 16.11
N ASN A 203 21.45 8.37 15.54
CA ASN A 203 22.64 9.17 15.25
C ASN A 203 23.34 9.66 16.53
N LEU A 204 22.59 9.88 17.62
CA LEU A 204 23.14 10.31 18.91
C LEU A 204 23.75 9.14 19.71
N SER A 205 23.26 7.92 19.57
CA SER A 205 23.75 6.77 20.32
C SER A 205 25.03 6.20 19.70
N LYS A 206 26.21 6.39 20.31
CA LYS A 206 27.48 5.81 19.82
C LYS A 206 27.61 4.28 19.98
N ARG A 207 26.67 3.60 20.68
CA ARG A 207 26.90 2.26 21.27
C ARG A 207 26.20 1.08 20.59
N ALA A 208 25.32 1.29 19.61
CA ALA A 208 24.60 0.20 18.94
C ALA A 208 25.03 0.09 17.47
N THR A 209 25.98 -0.79 17.13
CA THR A 209 26.48 -0.91 15.75
C THR A 209 25.60 -1.80 14.86
N LEU A 210 24.98 -2.85 15.42
CA LEU A 210 24.18 -3.84 14.67
C LEU A 210 22.70 -3.44 14.44
N PRO A 211 21.94 -2.91 15.42
CA PRO A 211 20.53 -2.53 15.24
C PRO A 211 20.33 -1.30 14.34
N LYS A 212 21.39 -0.49 14.14
CA LYS A 212 21.31 0.78 13.42
C LYS A 212 21.06 0.61 11.94
N TYR A 213 21.75 -0.32 11.29
CA TYR A 213 21.66 -0.49 9.83
C TYR A 213 20.28 -1.00 9.40
N LEU A 214 19.78 -2.05 10.06
CA LEU A 214 18.45 -2.61 9.80
C LEU A 214 17.33 -1.59 10.09
N LEU A 215 17.40 -0.89 11.23
CA LEU A 215 16.39 0.13 11.56
C LEU A 215 16.47 1.35 10.65
N GLN A 216 17.67 1.76 10.22
CA GLN A 216 17.86 2.86 9.28
C GLN A 216 17.31 2.53 7.89
N ILE A 217 17.49 1.30 7.40
CA ILE A 217 16.89 0.84 6.14
C ILE A 217 15.37 0.74 6.28
N LEU A 218 14.87 0.14 7.35
CA LEU A 218 13.43 -0.01 7.60
C LEU A 218 12.71 1.34 7.66
N VAL A 219 13.34 2.35 8.28
CA VAL A 219 12.81 3.71 8.41
C VAL A 219 12.93 4.49 7.10
N ARG A 220 14.09 4.44 6.42
CA ARG A 220 14.32 5.15 5.15
C ARG A 220 13.42 4.62 4.05
N ASP A 221 13.41 3.30 3.86
CA ASP A 221 12.65 2.67 2.79
C ASP A 221 11.15 2.76 3.10
N GLY A 222 10.78 2.63 4.39
CA GLY A 222 9.41 2.83 4.85
C GLY A 222 8.84 4.21 4.48
N VAL A 223 9.55 5.29 4.80
CA VAL A 223 9.10 6.67 4.51
C VAL A 223 9.01 6.96 3.02
N LEU A 224 9.96 6.46 2.22
CA LEU A 224 9.94 6.63 0.76
C LEU A 224 8.66 6.06 0.14
N TYR A 225 8.25 4.85 0.55
CA TYR A 225 7.01 4.25 0.08
C TYR A 225 5.78 5.09 0.43
N TYR A 226 5.71 5.65 1.64
CA TYR A 226 4.61 6.54 2.02
C TYR A 226 4.60 7.84 1.22
N PHE A 227 5.78 8.42 0.94
CA PHE A 227 5.88 9.62 0.13
C PHE A 227 5.36 9.38 -1.29
N VAL A 228 5.70 8.23 -1.89
CA VAL A 228 5.17 7.83 -3.20
C VAL A 228 3.65 7.67 -3.15
N ILE A 229 3.12 6.95 -2.15
CA ILE A 229 1.67 6.79 -1.96
C ILE A 229 0.97 8.16 -1.91
N MET A 230 1.41 9.05 -1.02
CA MET A 230 0.84 10.40 -0.87
C MET A 230 0.93 11.21 -2.16
N SER A 231 2.03 11.10 -2.90
CA SER A 231 2.23 11.81 -4.17
C SER A 231 1.25 11.32 -5.24
N VAL A 232 1.03 10.01 -5.33
CA VAL A 232 0.09 9.41 -6.29
C VAL A 232 -1.35 9.79 -5.92
N SER A 233 -1.70 9.79 -4.63
CA SER A 233 -3.00 10.24 -4.14
C SER A 233 -3.26 11.72 -4.41
N LEU A 234 -2.25 12.57 -4.23
CA LEU A 234 -2.33 13.99 -4.59
C LEU A 234 -2.53 14.16 -6.10
N CYS A 235 -1.78 13.42 -6.93
CA CYS A 235 -1.97 13.45 -8.38
C CYS A 235 -3.39 13.04 -8.78
N ASN A 236 -3.94 12.00 -8.14
CA ASN A 236 -5.33 11.60 -8.36
C ASN A 236 -6.31 12.71 -7.95
N LEU A 237 -6.18 13.29 -6.76
CA LEU A 237 -7.02 14.40 -6.32
C LEU A 237 -6.98 15.59 -7.30
N LEU A 238 -5.78 15.97 -7.76
CA LEU A 238 -5.59 17.06 -8.72
C LEU A 238 -6.17 16.73 -10.09
N MET A 239 -6.06 15.48 -10.56
CA MET A 239 -6.69 15.04 -11.81
C MET A 239 -8.20 15.18 -11.75
N TRP A 240 -8.84 14.80 -10.65
CA TRP A 240 -10.28 15.01 -10.47
C TRP A 240 -10.67 16.49 -10.38
N ALA A 241 -9.82 17.34 -9.79
CA ALA A 241 -10.09 18.77 -9.64
C ALA A 241 -9.88 19.58 -10.93
N LEU A 242 -8.84 19.24 -11.70
CA LEU A 242 -8.38 20.03 -12.86
C LEU A 242 -8.79 19.41 -14.21
N TYR A 243 -8.85 18.08 -14.30
CA TYR A 243 -9.12 17.36 -15.53
C TYR A 243 -10.05 16.15 -15.31
N PRO A 244 -11.33 16.38 -14.92
CA PRO A 244 -12.26 15.32 -14.57
C PRO A 244 -12.53 14.33 -15.72
N GLY A 245 -12.28 14.71 -16.98
CA GLY A 245 -12.45 13.83 -18.13
C GLY A 245 -11.47 12.66 -18.19
N GLY A 246 -10.25 12.81 -17.64
CA GLY A 246 -9.22 11.77 -17.61
C GLY A 246 -8.95 11.21 -16.21
N SER A 247 -9.83 11.49 -15.25
CA SER A 247 -9.59 11.21 -13.84
C SER A 247 -9.42 9.72 -13.53
N TYR A 248 -10.12 8.85 -14.26
CA TYR A 248 -10.04 7.39 -14.11
C TYR A 248 -8.64 6.81 -14.39
N ILE A 249 -7.82 7.49 -15.21
CA ILE A 249 -6.41 7.11 -15.43
C ILE A 249 -5.66 7.12 -14.10
N ALA A 250 -5.87 8.17 -13.30
CA ALA A 250 -5.20 8.31 -12.01
C ALA A 250 -5.75 7.35 -10.96
N VAL A 251 -7.02 6.96 -11.05
CA VAL A 251 -7.64 6.00 -10.13
C VAL A 251 -7.02 4.60 -10.27
N ASP A 252 -6.86 4.11 -11.49
CA ASP A 252 -6.28 2.78 -11.74
C ASP A 252 -4.82 2.69 -11.32
N LEU A 253 -4.06 3.76 -11.60
CA LEU A 253 -2.67 3.90 -11.17
C LEU A 253 -2.56 4.00 -9.65
N LEU A 254 -3.41 4.82 -9.01
CA LEU A 254 -3.48 4.92 -7.55
C LEU A 254 -3.73 3.55 -6.92
N ARG A 255 -4.76 2.86 -7.41
CA ARG A 255 -5.18 1.55 -6.89
C ARG A 255 -4.07 0.51 -7.02
N SER A 256 -3.44 0.41 -8.19
CA SER A 256 -2.38 -0.57 -8.43
C SER A 256 -1.12 -0.25 -7.62
N LEU A 257 -0.66 1.00 -7.62
CA LEU A 257 0.54 1.42 -6.89
C LEU A 257 0.38 1.27 -5.37
N GLN A 258 -0.78 1.65 -4.81
CA GLN A 258 -1.03 1.46 -3.38
C GLN A 258 -1.02 -0.01 -2.99
N SER A 259 -1.69 -0.87 -3.76
CA SER A 259 -1.70 -2.31 -3.50
C SER A 259 -0.27 -2.89 -3.52
N VAL A 260 0.49 -2.61 -4.58
CA VAL A 260 1.87 -3.08 -4.76
C VAL A 260 2.78 -2.58 -3.64
N ILE A 261 2.77 -1.27 -3.37
CA ILE A 261 3.63 -0.67 -2.35
C ILE A 261 3.29 -1.23 -0.96
N CYS A 262 2.01 -1.35 -0.64
CA CYS A 262 1.54 -1.89 0.62
C CYS A 262 1.96 -3.36 0.81
N SER A 263 1.83 -4.17 -0.24
CA SER A 263 2.31 -5.57 -0.23
C SER A 263 3.83 -5.66 -0.08
N ARG A 264 4.60 -4.84 -0.79
CA ARG A 264 6.07 -4.77 -0.68
C ARG A 264 6.51 -4.38 0.73
N ILE A 265 5.87 -3.38 1.34
CA ILE A 265 6.12 -2.99 2.73
C ILE A 265 5.92 -4.17 3.68
N LEU A 266 4.79 -4.88 3.56
CA LEU A 266 4.46 -5.99 4.47
C LEU A 266 5.42 -7.16 4.31
N LEU A 267 5.81 -7.51 3.08
CA LEU A 267 6.80 -8.56 2.82
C LEU A 267 8.19 -8.18 3.32
N ASN A 268 8.63 -6.94 3.08
CA ASN A 268 9.92 -6.44 3.57
C ASN A 268 9.99 -6.43 5.10
N LEU A 269 8.89 -6.08 5.78
CA LEU A 269 8.82 -6.10 7.23
C LEU A 269 8.95 -7.54 7.77
N ARG A 270 8.27 -8.52 7.15
CA ARG A 270 8.41 -9.93 7.53
C ARG A 270 9.81 -10.46 7.27
N ARG A 271 10.40 -10.14 6.11
CA ARG A 271 11.80 -10.49 5.81
C ARG A 271 12.74 -9.97 6.90
N SER A 272 12.60 -8.70 7.24
CA SER A 272 13.45 -8.07 8.26
C SER A 272 13.26 -8.69 9.65
N ALA A 273 12.04 -9.12 9.98
CA ALA A 273 11.78 -9.84 11.23
C ALA A 273 12.51 -11.19 11.22
N ASP A 274 12.36 -11.99 10.16
CA ASP A 274 13.02 -13.29 10.02
C ASP A 274 14.55 -13.15 10.12
N ASP A 275 15.14 -12.18 9.42
CA ASP A 275 16.59 -11.90 9.46
C ASP A 275 17.05 -11.54 10.89
N ALA A 276 16.25 -10.79 11.64
CA ALA A 276 16.56 -10.43 13.03
C ALA A 276 16.45 -11.62 13.98
N TRP A 277 15.47 -12.52 13.79
CA TRP A 277 15.35 -13.76 14.54
C TRP A 277 16.56 -14.67 14.29
N ILE A 278 16.93 -14.88 13.02
CA ILE A 278 18.09 -15.70 12.64
C ILE A 278 19.38 -15.10 13.23
N GLN A 279 19.55 -13.77 13.17
CA GLN A 279 20.71 -13.12 13.81
C GLN A 279 20.73 -13.33 15.32
N THR A 280 19.59 -13.24 15.99
CA THR A 280 19.49 -13.46 17.45
C THR A 280 19.85 -14.90 17.81
N GLU A 281 19.35 -15.89 17.07
CA GLU A 281 19.70 -17.31 17.26
C GLU A 281 21.18 -17.59 16.96
N MET A 282 21.75 -16.98 15.90
CA MET A 282 23.18 -17.10 15.62
C MET A 282 24.03 -16.48 16.72
N THR A 283 23.67 -15.30 17.25
CA THR A 283 24.41 -14.68 18.36
C THR A 283 24.27 -15.47 19.65
N ALA A 284 23.07 -16.01 19.95
CA ALA A 284 22.87 -16.87 21.10
C ALA A 284 23.64 -18.19 20.94
N GLY A 285 23.66 -18.78 19.74
CA GLY A 285 24.45 -19.97 19.43
C GLY A 285 25.95 -19.73 19.54
N VAL A 286 26.46 -18.58 19.08
CA VAL A 286 27.86 -18.19 19.24
C VAL A 286 28.20 -17.92 20.71
N GLU A 287 27.31 -17.29 21.49
CA GLU A 287 27.48 -17.15 22.94
C GLU A 287 27.53 -18.53 23.62
N PHE A 288 26.60 -19.43 23.30
CA PHE A 288 26.62 -20.81 23.80
C PHE A 288 27.90 -21.56 23.44
N ILE A 289 28.39 -21.43 22.20
CA ILE A 289 29.67 -22.03 21.75
C ILE A 289 30.86 -21.39 22.47
N SER A 290 30.87 -20.07 22.67
CA SER A 290 31.96 -19.38 23.38
C SER A 290 31.99 -19.74 24.87
N VAL A 291 30.83 -19.96 25.47
CA VAL A 291 30.70 -20.43 26.85
C VAL A 291 31.16 -21.88 26.96
N SER A 292 30.77 -22.77 26.04
CA SER A 292 31.26 -24.16 26.05
C SER A 292 32.77 -24.27 25.81
N ILE A 293 33.32 -23.48 24.87
CA ILE A 293 34.78 -23.39 24.67
C ILE A 293 35.48 -22.87 25.93
N SER A 294 34.87 -21.96 26.70
CA SER A 294 35.46 -21.45 27.94
C SER A 294 35.40 -22.45 29.10
N TYR A 295 34.49 -23.44 29.07
CA TYR A 295 34.43 -24.53 30.04
C TYR A 295 35.33 -25.73 29.67
N ASP A 296 35.73 -25.86 28.41
CA ASP A 296 36.54 -26.99 27.89
C ASP A 296 38.06 -26.72 27.84
N ILE A 297 38.58 -25.67 28.50
CA ILE A 297 40.03 -25.47 28.67
C ILE A 297 40.46 -25.88 30.09
N PRO A 298 40.86 -27.15 30.33
CA PRO A 298 41.62 -27.46 31.52
C PRO A 298 43.04 -26.88 31.36
N LEU A 299 43.34 -25.83 32.12
CA LEU A 299 44.72 -25.39 32.37
C LEU A 299 45.45 -26.47 33.18
N SER A 300 45.89 -27.55 32.52
CA SER A 300 46.93 -28.43 33.06
C SER A 300 48.28 -28.06 32.44
N THR A 301 48.96 -27.09 33.03
CA THR A 301 50.41 -26.92 32.82
C THR A 301 51.08 -27.02 34.19
N THR A 302 51.34 -28.26 34.59
CA THR A 302 52.43 -28.58 35.52
C THR A 302 53.73 -28.13 34.88
N ALA A 303 54.29 -27.01 35.36
CA ALA A 303 55.65 -26.62 35.07
C ALA A 303 56.62 -27.54 35.85
N PRO A 304 57.71 -28.06 35.26
CA PRO A 304 58.73 -28.77 36.02
C PRO A 304 59.61 -27.77 36.79
N ASP A 305 59.79 -28.02 38.08
CA ASP A 305 60.79 -27.40 38.94
C ASP A 305 62.21 -27.66 38.38
N TYR A 306 62.92 -26.60 38.00
CA TYR A 306 64.37 -26.64 37.80
C TYR A 306 65.03 -25.90 38.97
N THR A 307 65.44 -26.68 39.97
CA THR A 307 66.34 -26.27 41.04
C THR A 307 67.75 -26.07 40.47
N ILE A 308 68.23 -24.84 40.46
CA ILE A 308 69.61 -24.47 40.16
C ILE A 308 70.40 -24.46 41.47
N HIS A 309 71.35 -25.40 41.62
CA HIS A 309 72.34 -25.38 42.70
C HIS A 309 73.44 -24.35 42.40
N PRO A 310 73.94 -23.60 43.40
CA PRO A 310 75.07 -22.69 43.23
C PRO A 310 76.40 -23.36 43.60
N GLY A 311 77.43 -23.12 42.77
CA GLY A 311 78.84 -23.08 43.20
C GLY A 311 79.71 -24.29 42.86
N GLN A 312 80.56 -24.12 41.83
CA GLN A 312 82.03 -24.17 41.93
C GLN A 312 82.66 -23.72 40.61
#